data_AF-A0A075LSI6-F1
#
_entry.id   AF-A0A075LSI6-F1
#
_cell.length_a   1.000
_cell.length_b   1.000
_cell.length_c   1.000
_cell.angle_alpha   90.00
_cell.angle_beta   90.00
_cell.angle_gamma   90.00
#
_symmetry.space_group_name_H-M   'P 1'
#
loop_
_entity.id
_entity.type
_entity.pdbx_description
1 polymer ?
#
loop_
_entity_poly.entity_id
_entity_poly.type
_entity_poly.pdbx_seq_one_letter_code
_entity_poly.pdbx_strand_id
1 'polypeptide(L)' 'MEEKLQHEVLKKLAEKALKELEEAYKRVPETDNGKTYLWRGKERVKLLIDVLNRMEV' A
#
# COMPACT_ATOMS: atom_id res chain seq x y z
N MET A 1 16.27 -0.40 18.93
CA MET A 1 15.25 -1.44 19.18
C MET A 1 13.87 -0.91 18.81
N GLU A 2 13.50 0.30 19.26
CA GLU A 2 12.29 1.00 18.82
C GLU A 2 12.21 1.26 17.31
N GLU A 3 13.31 1.71 16.67
CA GLU A 3 13.29 2.03 15.23
C GLU A 3 12.99 0.80 14.35
N LYS A 4 13.53 -0.37 14.70
CA LYS A 4 13.21 -1.63 14.00
C LYS A 4 11.75 -2.03 14.17
N LEU A 5 11.21 -1.87 15.38
CA LEU A 5 9.80 -2.14 15.65
C LEU A 5 8.89 -1.17 14.89
N GLN A 6 9.24 0.12 14.86
CA GLN A 6 8.51 1.14 14.11
C GLN A 6 8.52 0.83 12.61
N HIS A 7 9.67 0.45 12.07
CA HIS A 7 9.82 0.05 10.67
C HIS A 7 8.95 -1.16 10.32
N GLU A 8 8.97 -2.21 11.15
CA GLU A 8 8.14 -3.40 10.96
C GLU A 8 6.65 -3.07 11.03
N VAL A 9 6.24 -2.20 11.96
CA VAL A 9 4.85 -1.73 12.08
C VAL A 9 4.44 -0.96 10.82
N LEU A 10 5.27 -0.03 10.33
CA LEU A 10 4.99 0.73 9.11
C LEU A 10 4.86 -0.19 7.89
N LYS A 11 5.72 -1.20 7.77
CA LYS A 11 5.66 -2.21 6.71
C LYS A 11 4.36 -3.00 6.74
N LYS A 12 3.97 -3.53 7.90
CA LYS A 12 2.69 -4.24 8.08
C LYS A 12 1.48 -3.35 7.77
N LEU A 13 1.51 -2.09 8.16
CA LEU A 13 0.44 -1.13 7.85
C LEU A 13 0.34 -0.87 6.34
N ALA A 14 1.47 -0.67 5.67
CA ALA A 14 1.51 -0.45 4.22
C ALA A 14 1.02 -1.69 3.46
N GLU A 15 1.43 -2.90 3.86
CA GLU A 15 0.95 -4.16 3.27
C GLU A 15 -0.56 -4.34 3.44
N LYS A 16 -1.09 -4.05 4.64
CA LYS A 16 -2.53 -4.10 4.90
C LYS A 16 -3.30 -3.08 4.04
N ALA A 17 -2.81 -1.84 3.97
CA ALA A 17 -3.41 -0.80 3.14
C ALA A 17 -3.42 -1.19 1.65
N LEU A 18 -2.34 -1.80 1.15
CA LEU A 18 -2.28 -2.30 -0.23
C LEU A 18 -3.36 -3.35 -0.48
N LYS A 19 -3.50 -4.33 0.43
CA LYS A 19 -4.52 -5.37 0.33
C LYS A 19 -5.94 -4.79 0.29
N GLU A 20 -6.25 -3.85 1.18
CA GLU A 20 -7.56 -3.19 1.23
C GLU A 20 -7.86 -2.41 -0.07
N LEU A 21 -6.85 -1.72 -0.63
CA LEU A 21 -6.97 -1.02 -1.91
C LEU A 21 -7.16 -1.99 -3.09
N GLU A 22 -6.50 -3.14 -3.08
CA GLU A 22 -6.70 -4.18 -4.09
C GLU A 22 -8.10 -4.78 -4.05
N GLU A 23 -8.63 -5.04 -2.86
CA GLU A 23 -10.00 -5.51 -2.68
C GLU A 23 -11.02 -4.44 -3.13
N ALA A 24 -10.82 -3.18 -2.76
CA ALA A 24 -11.66 -2.08 -3.22
C ALA A 24 -11.63 -1.96 -4.75
N TYR A 25 -10.44 -2.02 -5.35
CA TYR A 25 -10.27 -1.92 -6.80
C TYR A 25 -11.01 -3.02 -7.57
N LYS A 26 -11.07 -4.26 -7.02
CA LYS A 26 -11.81 -5.38 -7.62
C LYS A 26 -13.33 -5.17 -7.57
N ARG A 27 -13.83 -4.45 -6.57
CA ARG A 27 -15.27 -4.21 -6.37
C ARG A 27 -15.82 -3.06 -7.21
N VAL A 28 -14.96 -2.12 -7.64
CA VAL A 28 -15.37 -0.94 -8.40
C VAL A 28 -15.49 -1.28 -9.90
N PRO A 29 -16.61 -0.94 -10.57
CA PRO A 29 -16.78 -1.12 -12.02
C PRO A 29 -15.73 -0.35 -12.84
N GLU A 30 -15.37 -0.85 -14.03
CA GLU A 30 -14.43 -0.17 -14.93
C GLU A 30 -14.90 1.23 -15.38
N THR A 31 -16.21 1.43 -15.43
CA THR A 31 -16.84 2.69 -15.84
C THR A 31 -16.81 3.76 -14.75
N ASP A 32 -16.39 3.41 -13.52
CA ASP A 32 -16.30 4.33 -12.41
C ASP A 32 -14.91 4.98 -12.37
N ASN A 33 -14.88 6.31 -12.49
CA ASN A 33 -13.65 7.10 -12.42
C ASN A 33 -12.89 6.91 -11.10
N GLY A 34 -13.56 6.50 -10.02
CA GLY A 34 -12.99 6.06 -8.75
C GLY A 34 -11.97 4.93 -8.90
N LYS A 35 -12.11 4.09 -9.93
CA LYS A 35 -11.19 2.98 -10.20
C LYS A 35 -9.78 3.46 -10.55
N THR A 36 -9.67 4.56 -11.30
CA THR A 36 -8.39 5.20 -11.63
C THR A 36 -7.71 5.74 -10.37
N TYR A 37 -8.47 6.33 -9.45
CA TYR A 37 -7.92 6.83 -8.18
C TYR A 37 -7.45 5.70 -7.27
N LEU A 38 -8.22 4.60 -7.18
CA LEU A 38 -7.81 3.40 -6.47
C LEU A 38 -6.55 2.78 -7.06
N TRP A 39 -6.43 2.73 -8.39
CA TRP A 39 -5.21 2.28 -9.06
C TRP A 39 -4.00 3.12 -8.66
N ARG A 40 -4.10 4.46 -8.75
CA ARG A 40 -3.02 5.37 -8.33
C ARG A 40 -2.67 5.20 -6.85
N GLY A 41 -3.65 4.98 -5.99
CA GLY A 41 -3.46 4.68 -4.57
C GLY A 41 -2.61 3.41 -4.36
N LYS A 42 -2.97 2.31 -5.04
CA LYS A 42 -2.21 1.05 -4.98
C LYS A 42 -0.74 1.24 -5.38
N GLU A 43 -0.50 1.93 -6.50
CA GLU A 43 0.87 2.13 -7.00
C GLU A 43 1.73 2.94 -6.02
N ARG A 44 1.15 3.95 -5.35
CA ARG A 44 1.86 4.71 -4.31
C ARG A 44 2.20 3.86 -3.08
N VAL A 45 1.27 3.01 -2.63
CA VAL A 45 1.52 2.13 -1.48
C VAL A 45 2.57 1.07 -1.81
N LYS A 46 2.58 0.52 -3.04
CA LYS A 46 3.65 -0.36 -3.52
C LYS A 46 5.02 0.33 -3.44
N LEU A 47 5.12 1.57 -3.93
CA LEU A 47 6.36 2.35 -3.84
C LEU A 47 6.79 2.58 -2.38
N LEU A 48 5.84 2.83 -1.47
CA LEU A 48 6.14 2.97 -0.05
C LEU A 48 6.71 1.68 0.55
N ILE A 49 6.10 0.53 0.25
CA ILE A 49 6.59 -0.79 0.69
C ILE A 49 8.00 -1.03 0.15
N ASP A 50 8.25 -0.71 -1.13
CA ASP A 50 9.58 -0.84 -1.74
C ASP A 50 10.63 0.02 -1.04
N VAL A 51 10.29 1.27 -0.69
CA VAL A 51 11.18 2.16 0.08
C VAL A 51 11.45 1.57 1.46
N LEU A 52 10.41 1.12 2.19
CA LEU A 52 10.58 0.49 3.50
C LEU A 52 11.49 -0.74 3.40
N ASN A 53 11.32 -1.61 2.41
CA ASN A 53 12.18 -2.78 2.21
C ASN A 53 13.65 -2.40 1.94
N ARG A 54 13.90 -1.29 1.24
CA ARG A 54 15.27 -0.80 0.98
C ARG A 54 15.89 -0.09 2.18
N MET A 55 15.08 0.39 3.12
CA MET A 55 15.55 1.00 4.37
C MET A 55 15.96 -0.03 5.43
N GLU A 56 15.66 -1.32 5.22
CA GLU A 56 15.99 -2.43 6.12
C GLU A 56 17.49 -2.82 6.09
N VAL A 57 18.37 -1.88 5.68
CA VAL A 57 19.84 -2.05 5.57
C VAL A 57 20.53 -1.76 6.90
#